data_AF-A0AAD8RP56-F1
#
_entry.id   AF-A0AAD8RP56-F1
#
_cell.length_a   1.000
_cell.length_b   1.000
_cell.length_c   1.000
_cell.angle_alpha   90.00
_cell.angle_beta   90.00
_cell.angle_gamma   90.00
#
_symmetry.space_group_name_H-M   'P 1'
#
loop_
_entity.id
_entity.type
_entity.pdbx_description
1 polymer ?
#
loop_
_entity_poly.entity_id
_entity_poly.type
_entity_poly.pdbx_seq_one_letter_code
_entity_poly.pdbx_strand_id
1 'polypeptide(L)'
;MGNILRSQKKQQQQQKPQEPVDPHGLKPATPAIAALTRDLRSFESSSVVPEGLGQHVTSSKQEQITWYKYMSEAYRTTAPSPRTPAEAAQLVATALNWIPRVDLEGIFEFYNFPTTSLPAASSNHLLTSLPAGVQFVLNTLPVYVNCIGDGDGFTAYVAIRDDPRELANVPQEVYEMLTARTKARIRRDYWSADTLRSTLEKSGYKY
;
A
#
# COMPACT_ATOMS: atom_id res chain seq x y z
N MET A 1 7.95 50.89 -60.72
CA MET A 1 7.77 50.64 -59.27
C MET A 1 7.77 49.13 -59.07
N GLY A 2 8.78 48.61 -58.34
CA GLY A 2 9.00 47.24 -57.81
C GLY A 2 8.47 46.03 -58.61
N ASN A 3 9.30 45.18 -59.24
CA ASN A 3 10.16 44.12 -58.67
C ASN A 3 9.41 43.23 -57.63
N ILE A 4 9.43 41.89 -57.59
CA ILE A 4 10.28 40.85 -58.20
C ILE A 4 9.72 39.46 -57.77
N LEU A 5 9.98 38.43 -58.60
CA LEU A 5 10.07 36.97 -58.35
C LEU A 5 8.84 36.19 -57.79
N ARG A 6 8.28 35.20 -58.48
CA ARG A 6 8.78 33.83 -58.85
C ARG A 6 8.81 32.86 -57.65
N SER A 7 8.04 31.76 -57.75
CA SER A 7 8.39 30.34 -57.40
C SER A 7 7.09 29.55 -57.09
N GLN A 8 6.60 28.68 -57.98
CA GLN A 8 6.87 27.23 -58.08
C GLN A 8 6.62 26.41 -56.79
N LYS A 9 5.54 25.62 -56.86
CA LYS A 9 5.43 24.18 -56.50
C LYS A 9 5.95 23.71 -55.13
N LYS A 10 5.03 23.20 -54.31
CA LYS A 10 4.96 21.75 -53.99
C LYS A 10 3.73 21.42 -53.13
N GLN A 11 3.19 20.24 -53.41
CA GLN A 11 2.21 19.52 -52.61
C GLN A 11 2.58 19.53 -51.12
N GLN A 12 1.60 19.81 -50.26
CA GLN A 12 1.62 19.36 -48.87
C GLN A 12 0.45 18.39 -48.68
N GLN A 13 0.77 17.11 -48.75
CA GLN A 13 0.18 16.12 -47.87
C GLN A 13 0.69 16.43 -46.45
N GLN A 14 -0.22 16.70 -45.52
CA GLN A 14 0.04 16.62 -44.08
C GLN A 14 -0.99 15.60 -43.56
N GLN A 15 -0.67 14.31 -43.60
CA GLN A 15 0.01 13.55 -42.55
C GLN A 15 -0.74 13.60 -41.20
N LYS A 16 -1.62 12.61 -41.06
CA LYS A 16 -2.05 11.99 -39.81
C LYS A 16 -0.80 11.75 -38.93
N PRO A 17 -0.81 12.05 -37.62
CA PRO A 17 0.35 11.79 -36.76
C PRO A 17 0.71 10.30 -36.85
N GLN A 18 1.87 10.02 -37.40
CA GLN A 18 2.43 8.67 -37.45
C GLN A 18 2.95 8.34 -36.06
N GLU A 19 2.48 7.24 -35.51
CA GLU A 19 3.19 6.50 -34.47
C GLU A 19 4.63 6.23 -34.96
N PRO A 20 5.65 6.54 -34.16
CA PRO A 20 6.98 6.04 -34.43
C PRO A 20 7.00 4.55 -34.06
N VAL A 21 6.83 3.71 -35.08
CA VAL A 21 7.11 2.28 -35.01
C VAL A 21 8.61 2.11 -35.18
N ASP A 22 9.33 1.95 -34.08
CA ASP A 22 10.74 1.59 -34.09
C ASP A 22 10.94 0.13 -34.56
N PRO A 23 12.00 -0.20 -35.33
CA PRO A 23 12.19 -1.52 -35.98
C PRO A 23 12.63 -2.65 -35.04
N HIS A 24 12.64 -2.43 -33.72
CA HIS A 24 12.99 -3.42 -32.72
C HIS A 24 11.91 -3.38 -31.64
N GLY A 25 11.13 -4.46 -31.52
CA GLY A 25 9.90 -4.58 -30.71
C GLY A 25 10.08 -4.41 -29.19
N LEU A 26 10.56 -3.25 -28.76
CA LEU A 26 10.59 -2.79 -27.39
C LEU A 26 9.50 -1.72 -27.26
N LYS A 27 8.37 -2.08 -26.65
CA LYS A 27 7.34 -1.10 -26.27
C LYS A 27 8.03 0.05 -25.51
N PRO A 28 7.74 1.33 -25.82
CA PRO A 28 8.30 2.44 -25.06
C PRO A 28 7.93 2.26 -23.59
N ALA A 29 8.91 2.41 -22.70
CA ALA A 29 8.68 2.35 -21.27
C ALA A 29 7.58 3.36 -20.92
N THR A 30 6.49 2.87 -20.33
CA THR A 30 5.36 3.71 -19.93
C THR A 30 5.89 4.87 -19.06
N PRO A 31 5.45 6.13 -19.24
CA PRO A 31 6.03 7.30 -18.58
C PRO A 31 6.18 7.17 -17.05
N ALA A 32 5.26 6.46 -16.39
CA ALA A 32 5.32 6.10 -14.98
C ALA A 32 6.59 5.32 -14.58
N ILE A 33 6.94 4.28 -15.35
CA ILE A 33 8.13 3.44 -15.11
C ILE A 33 9.40 4.26 -15.35
N ALA A 34 9.38 5.10 -16.38
CA ALA A 34 10.51 5.97 -16.70
C ALA A 34 10.75 7.02 -15.61
N ALA A 35 9.68 7.57 -15.00
CA ALA A 35 9.78 8.47 -13.86
C ALA A 35 10.40 7.79 -12.64
N LEU A 36 9.87 6.62 -12.24
CA LEU A 36 10.43 5.85 -11.13
C LEU A 36 11.89 5.48 -11.35
N THR A 37 12.24 4.98 -12.54
CA THR A 37 13.62 4.59 -12.86
C THR A 37 14.58 5.77 -12.81
N ARG A 38 14.13 6.96 -13.26
CA ARG A 38 14.91 8.20 -13.19
C ARG A 38 15.17 8.60 -11.75
N ASP A 39 14.14 8.54 -10.91
CA ASP A 39 14.22 8.97 -9.51
C ASP A 39 15.06 7.98 -8.68
N LEU A 40 14.96 6.67 -8.93
CA LEU A 40 15.84 5.67 -8.33
C LEU A 40 17.31 5.90 -8.71
N ARG A 41 17.60 6.19 -9.98
CA ARG A 41 18.97 6.52 -10.43
C ARG A 41 19.49 7.82 -9.81
N SER A 42 18.65 8.85 -9.73
CA SER A 42 18.97 10.10 -9.07
C SER A 42 19.28 9.88 -7.58
N PHE A 43 18.49 9.03 -6.92
CA PHE A 43 18.69 8.65 -5.54
C PHE A 43 19.99 7.87 -5.32
N GLU A 44 20.37 6.95 -6.20
CA GLU A 44 21.67 6.26 -6.10
C GLU A 44 22.86 7.24 -6.13
N SER A 45 22.74 8.33 -6.89
CA SER A 45 23.81 9.34 -6.99
C SER A 45 23.79 10.38 -5.87
N SER A 46 22.62 10.73 -5.33
CA SER A 46 22.46 11.88 -4.42
C SER A 46 21.94 11.52 -3.03
N SER A 47 21.37 10.33 -2.86
CA SER A 47 20.58 9.90 -1.69
C SER A 47 19.42 10.86 -1.35
N VAL A 48 18.95 11.65 -2.32
CA VAL A 48 17.83 12.58 -2.16
C VAL A 48 16.57 11.98 -2.79
N VAL A 49 15.47 11.99 -2.03
CA VAL A 49 14.14 11.60 -2.50
C VAL A 49 13.43 12.76 -3.21
N PRO A 50 12.54 12.51 -4.18
CA PRO A 50 11.79 13.55 -4.89
C PRO A 50 10.97 14.44 -3.96
N GLU A 51 11.04 15.75 -4.16
CA GLU A 51 10.40 16.75 -3.28
C GLU A 51 8.87 16.64 -3.23
N GLY A 52 8.25 16.15 -4.31
CA GLY A 52 6.80 15.97 -4.38
C GLY A 52 6.27 14.77 -3.62
N LEU A 53 7.11 13.78 -3.31
CA LEU A 53 6.64 12.53 -2.68
C LEU A 53 6.02 12.75 -1.31
N GLY A 54 6.61 13.66 -0.51
CA GLY A 54 6.11 14.00 0.81
C GLY A 54 4.73 14.65 0.84
N GLN A 55 4.17 15.06 -0.30
CA GLN A 55 2.79 15.56 -0.39
C GLN A 55 1.77 14.43 -0.49
N HIS A 56 2.21 13.23 -0.89
CA HIS A 56 1.36 12.06 -1.07
C HIS A 56 1.45 11.07 0.10
N VAL A 57 2.44 11.21 0.98
CA VAL A 57 2.69 10.27 2.08
C VAL A 57 2.69 10.99 3.42
N THR A 58 2.29 10.28 4.46
CA THR A 58 2.24 10.74 5.85
C THR A 58 3.56 10.52 6.59
N SER A 59 4.41 9.61 6.08
CA SER A 59 5.72 9.31 6.66
C SER A 59 6.78 10.39 6.40
N SER A 60 7.76 10.42 7.29
CA SER A 60 8.88 11.36 7.29
C SER A 60 9.82 11.17 6.10
N LYS A 61 10.60 12.22 5.80
CA LYS A 61 11.63 12.18 4.74
C LYS A 61 12.68 11.09 4.96
N GLN A 62 12.96 10.71 6.22
CA GLN A 62 13.92 9.66 6.55
C GLN A 62 13.37 8.26 6.20
N GLU A 63 12.08 8.03 6.41
CA GLU A 63 11.40 6.80 6.00
C GLU A 63 11.37 6.70 4.49
N GLN A 64 11.08 7.81 3.79
CA GLN A 64 11.15 7.86 2.33
C GLN A 64 12.53 7.48 1.78
N ILE A 65 13.62 7.97 2.39
CA ILE A 65 14.99 7.56 2.01
C ILE A 65 15.18 6.05 2.19
N THR A 66 14.67 5.48 3.28
CA THR A 66 14.71 4.04 3.53
C THR A 66 13.94 3.28 2.44
N TRP A 67 12.75 3.74 2.05
CA TRP A 67 11.97 3.11 0.98
C TRP A 67 12.72 3.10 -0.36
N TYR A 68 13.37 4.20 -0.73
CA TYR A 68 14.13 4.26 -1.99
C TYR A 68 15.32 3.30 -2.01
N LYS A 69 15.96 3.05 -0.86
CA LYS A 69 17.00 2.01 -0.74
C LYS A 69 16.41 0.64 -1.07
N TYR A 70 15.31 0.25 -0.42
CA TYR A 70 14.68 -1.05 -0.66
C TYR A 70 14.10 -1.19 -2.06
N MET A 71 13.48 -0.14 -2.59
CA MET A 71 13.00 -0.13 -3.98
C MET A 71 14.17 -0.30 -4.96
N SER A 72 15.28 0.43 -4.78
CA SER A 72 16.45 0.29 -5.66
C SER A 72 17.03 -1.14 -5.60
N GLU A 73 17.10 -1.73 -4.41
CA GLU A 73 17.57 -3.10 -4.23
C GLU A 73 16.64 -4.11 -4.91
N ALA A 74 15.33 -3.98 -4.73
CA ALA A 74 14.32 -4.82 -5.37
C ALA A 74 14.38 -4.72 -6.91
N TYR A 75 14.62 -3.53 -7.45
CA TYR A 75 14.81 -3.33 -8.90
C TYR A 75 16.08 -4.02 -9.43
N ARG A 76 17.13 -4.11 -8.62
CA ARG A 76 18.38 -4.81 -8.99
C ARG A 76 18.27 -6.32 -8.90
N THR A 77 17.48 -6.83 -7.96
CA THR A 77 17.29 -8.27 -7.75
C THR A 77 16.22 -8.87 -8.66
N THR A 78 15.28 -8.06 -9.15
CA THR A 78 14.23 -8.54 -10.04
C THR A 78 14.71 -8.66 -11.49
N ALA A 79 14.83 -9.89 -11.98
CA ALA A 79 15.04 -10.20 -13.40
C ALA A 79 13.87 -11.04 -13.93
N PRO A 80 13.20 -10.67 -15.04
CA PRO A 80 13.42 -9.50 -15.89
C PRO A 80 12.89 -8.18 -15.30
N SER A 81 13.51 -7.06 -15.69
CA SER A 81 13.07 -5.70 -15.29
C SER A 81 11.60 -5.47 -15.63
N PRO A 82 10.81 -4.83 -14.76
CA PRO A 82 9.39 -4.62 -14.98
C PRO A 82 9.15 -3.83 -16.28
N ARG A 83 8.35 -4.41 -17.17
CA ARG A 83 8.03 -3.83 -18.49
C ARG A 83 6.68 -3.14 -18.51
N THR A 84 5.86 -3.39 -17.49
CA THR A 84 4.53 -2.79 -17.35
C THR A 84 4.40 -2.00 -16.06
N PRO A 85 3.55 -0.96 -16.02
CA PRO A 85 3.28 -0.20 -14.79
C PRO A 85 2.74 -1.10 -13.66
N ALA A 86 1.98 -2.14 -14.01
CA ALA A 86 1.46 -3.11 -13.06
C ALA A 86 2.57 -3.97 -12.43
N GLU A 87 3.54 -4.44 -13.22
CA GLU A 87 4.71 -5.16 -12.69
C GLU A 87 5.58 -4.25 -11.80
N ALA A 88 5.78 -2.99 -12.20
CA ALA A 88 6.50 -2.00 -11.41
C ALA A 88 5.81 -1.72 -10.08
N ALA A 89 4.48 -1.54 -10.10
CA ALA A 89 3.68 -1.37 -8.90
C ALA A 89 3.76 -2.60 -7.97
N GLN A 90 3.70 -3.81 -8.54
CA GLN A 90 3.81 -5.05 -7.77
C GLN A 90 5.18 -5.22 -7.12
N LEU A 91 6.25 -4.85 -7.82
CA LEU A 91 7.61 -4.86 -7.28
C LEU A 91 7.71 -3.89 -6.09
N VAL A 92 7.22 -2.66 -6.24
CA VAL A 92 7.20 -1.66 -5.16
C VAL A 92 6.34 -2.13 -3.98
N ALA A 93 5.15 -2.69 -4.24
CA ALA A 93 4.27 -3.27 -3.21
C ALA A 93 4.97 -4.37 -2.41
N THR A 94 5.74 -5.21 -3.10
CA THR A 94 6.45 -6.33 -2.47
C THR A 94 7.64 -5.82 -1.66
N ALA A 95 8.42 -4.88 -2.20
CA ALA A 95 9.59 -4.30 -1.53
C ALA A 95 9.21 -3.50 -0.27
N LEU A 96 8.03 -2.88 -0.27
CA LEU A 96 7.54 -2.02 0.80
C LEU A 96 6.34 -2.61 1.54
N ASN A 97 6.19 -3.93 1.58
CA ASN A 97 5.02 -4.60 2.18
C ASN A 97 4.83 -4.32 3.70
N TRP A 98 5.82 -3.73 4.35
CA TRP A 98 5.88 -3.41 5.77
C TRP A 98 5.49 -1.96 6.10
N ILE A 99 5.30 -1.10 5.09
CA ILE A 99 4.92 0.31 5.30
C ILE A 99 3.40 0.46 5.46
N PRO A 100 2.90 1.54 6.06
CA PRO A 100 1.47 1.82 6.13
C PRO A 100 0.83 1.89 4.74
N ARG A 101 -0.38 1.32 4.59
CA ARG A 101 -1.11 1.30 3.31
C ARG A 101 -1.31 2.69 2.71
N VAL A 102 -1.59 3.68 3.55
CA VAL A 102 -1.75 5.09 3.16
C VAL A 102 -0.51 5.61 2.44
N ASP A 103 0.68 5.28 2.94
CA ASP A 103 1.92 5.71 2.33
C ASP A 103 2.22 4.94 1.03
N LEU A 104 1.85 3.66 0.97
CA LEU A 104 1.99 2.86 -0.24
C LEU A 104 1.07 3.36 -1.37
N GLU A 105 -0.17 3.70 -1.04
CA GLU A 105 -1.12 4.32 -1.98
C GLU A 105 -0.60 5.68 -2.47
N GLY A 106 -0.04 6.50 -1.57
CA GLY A 106 0.62 7.76 -1.93
C GLY A 106 1.77 7.60 -2.92
N ILE A 107 2.59 6.55 -2.78
CA ILE A 107 3.66 6.24 -3.75
C ILE A 107 3.07 5.87 -5.13
N PHE A 108 1.98 5.10 -5.16
CA PHE A 108 1.33 4.73 -6.43
C PHE A 108 0.70 5.93 -7.13
N GLU A 109 0.06 6.83 -6.38
CA GLU A 109 -0.46 8.10 -6.90
C GLU A 109 0.66 8.98 -7.47
N PHE A 110 1.76 9.15 -6.71
CA PHE A 110 2.89 9.99 -7.13
C PHE A 110 3.47 9.55 -8.48
N TYR A 111 3.59 8.25 -8.71
CA TYR A 111 4.12 7.71 -9.96
C TYR A 111 3.08 7.43 -11.03
N ASN A 112 1.78 7.69 -10.77
CA ASN A 112 0.67 7.32 -11.63
C ASN A 112 0.71 5.82 -11.99
N PHE A 113 1.13 4.98 -11.05
CA PHE A 113 0.94 3.55 -11.23
C PHE A 113 -0.56 3.26 -11.22
N PRO A 114 -1.03 2.29 -12.02
CA PRO A 114 -2.35 1.75 -11.77
C PRO A 114 -2.30 1.32 -10.31
N THR A 115 -3.10 1.97 -9.47
CA THR A 115 -3.40 1.44 -8.15
C THR A 115 -4.00 0.09 -8.46
N THR A 116 -3.16 -0.94 -8.47
CA THR A 116 -3.60 -2.30 -8.33
C THR A 116 -4.37 -2.20 -7.04
N SER A 117 -5.69 -2.10 -7.14
CA SER A 117 -6.55 -2.77 -6.19
C SER A 117 -6.01 -4.18 -6.21
N LEU A 118 -4.95 -4.42 -5.40
CA LEU A 118 -4.42 -5.72 -5.05
C LEU A 118 -5.69 -6.51 -4.81
N PRO A 119 -6.03 -7.49 -5.68
CA PRO A 119 -7.40 -7.91 -5.96
C PRO A 119 -8.14 -7.87 -4.65
N ALA A 120 -8.98 -6.84 -4.44
CA ALA A 120 -9.37 -6.39 -3.11
C ALA A 120 -9.81 -7.61 -2.32
N ALA A 121 -8.93 -8.19 -1.49
CA ALA A 121 -8.88 -9.64 -1.22
C ALA A 121 -10.28 -10.24 -1.17
N SER A 122 -10.85 -10.66 -2.32
CA SER A 122 -12.30 -10.69 -2.60
C SER A 122 -13.20 -10.19 -1.43
N SER A 123 -13.09 -8.93 -1.04
CA SER A 123 -13.80 -8.39 0.14
C SER A 123 -14.95 -7.51 -0.32
N ASN A 124 -15.64 -7.95 -1.36
CA ASN A 124 -16.99 -7.51 -1.69
C ASN A 124 -18.00 -8.65 -1.54
N HIS A 125 -17.63 -9.75 -0.88
CA HIS A 125 -18.61 -10.50 -0.13
C HIS A 125 -18.83 -9.78 1.20
N LEU A 126 -19.53 -8.64 1.13
CA LEU A 126 -20.58 -8.39 2.11
C LEU A 126 -21.46 -9.64 2.03
N LEU A 127 -21.15 -10.65 2.84
CA LEU A 127 -22.05 -11.76 3.04
C LEU A 127 -23.29 -11.14 3.66
N THR A 128 -24.29 -10.85 2.83
CA THR A 128 -25.58 -10.28 3.23
C THR A 128 -26.27 -11.16 4.29
N SER A 129 -25.77 -12.38 4.46
CA SER A 129 -26.00 -13.23 5.63
C SER A 129 -24.73 -14.01 5.97
N LEU A 130 -24.28 -13.94 7.23
CA LEU A 130 -23.26 -14.83 7.76
C LEU A 130 -23.80 -16.28 7.81
N PRO A 131 -22.99 -17.30 7.47
CA PRO A 131 -23.37 -18.69 7.66
C PRO A 131 -23.80 -18.98 9.10
N ALA A 132 -24.77 -19.89 9.26
CA ALA A 132 -25.22 -20.31 10.59
C ALA A 132 -24.03 -20.89 11.40
N GLY A 133 -23.81 -20.34 12.60
CA GLY A 133 -22.74 -20.77 13.51
C GLY A 133 -21.49 -19.88 13.50
N VAL A 134 -21.42 -18.83 12.69
CA VAL A 134 -20.33 -17.84 12.78
C VAL A 134 -20.51 -16.98 14.02
N GLN A 135 -19.50 -16.99 14.91
CA GLN A 135 -19.51 -16.22 16.16
C GLN A 135 -18.87 -14.83 16.01
N PHE A 136 -17.87 -14.71 15.13
CA PHE A 136 -17.16 -13.47 14.88
C PHE A 136 -16.55 -13.48 13.47
N VAL A 137 -16.36 -12.29 12.92
CA VAL A 137 -15.66 -12.05 11.65
C VAL A 137 -14.49 -11.14 11.93
N LEU A 138 -13.30 -11.54 11.48
CA LEU A 138 -12.11 -10.71 11.52
C LEU A 138 -11.73 -10.36 10.08
N ASN A 139 -11.57 -9.07 9.80
CA ASN A 139 -11.18 -8.61 8.46
C ASN A 139 -9.65 -8.64 8.28
N THR A 140 -8.93 -8.66 9.39
CA THR A 140 -7.48 -8.66 9.48
C THR A 140 -7.05 -9.74 10.47
N LEU A 141 -5.95 -10.43 10.13
CA LEU A 141 -5.34 -11.42 11.00
C LEU A 141 -3.84 -11.16 11.10
N PRO A 142 -3.42 -10.15 11.88
CA PRO A 142 -2.01 -9.81 12.05
C PRO A 142 -1.30 -10.94 12.79
N VAL A 143 -0.27 -11.50 12.16
CA VAL A 143 0.57 -12.54 12.76
C VAL A 143 1.95 -11.96 12.97
N TYR A 144 2.36 -11.85 14.23
CA TYR A 144 3.69 -11.41 14.62
C TYR A 144 4.61 -12.62 14.86
N VAL A 145 5.91 -12.47 14.67
CA VAL A 145 6.88 -13.58 14.78
C VAL A 145 6.87 -14.21 16.18
N ASN A 146 6.66 -13.41 17.23
CA ASN A 146 6.54 -13.87 18.61
C ASN A 146 5.22 -14.60 18.91
N CYS A 147 4.29 -14.60 17.98
CA CYS A 147 2.97 -15.21 18.11
C CYS A 147 2.88 -16.59 17.44
N ILE A 148 3.94 -17.04 16.77
CA ILE A 148 4.03 -18.34 16.11
C ILE A 148 4.60 -19.34 17.11
N GLY A 149 3.80 -20.34 17.47
CA GLY A 149 4.22 -21.44 18.34
C GLY A 149 5.15 -22.42 17.62
N ASP A 150 5.60 -23.43 18.34
CA ASP A 150 6.59 -24.44 17.93
C ASP A 150 6.05 -25.57 17.03
N GLY A 151 4.81 -25.48 16.53
CA GLY A 151 4.32 -26.43 15.53
C GLY A 151 2.80 -26.44 15.28
N ASP A 152 1.97 -26.13 16.29
CA ASP A 152 0.53 -26.45 16.23
C ASP A 152 -0.42 -25.24 16.39
N GLY A 153 0.11 -24.01 16.50
CA GLY A 153 -0.76 -22.85 16.68
C GLY A 153 -0.06 -21.51 16.59
N PHE A 154 -0.88 -20.47 16.46
CA PHE A 154 -0.45 -19.09 16.58
C PHE A 154 -1.51 -18.28 17.32
N THR A 155 -1.11 -17.16 17.93
CA THR A 155 -2.02 -16.21 18.60
C THR A 155 -2.02 -14.88 17.87
N ALA A 156 -3.09 -14.51 17.18
CA ALA A 156 -3.20 -13.19 16.57
C ALA A 156 -3.91 -12.20 17.51
N TYR A 157 -3.35 -11.00 17.63
CA TYR A 157 -3.98 -9.89 18.37
C TYR A 157 -4.50 -8.86 17.37
N VAL A 158 -5.82 -8.71 17.29
CA VAL A 158 -6.47 -7.76 16.37
C VAL A 158 -6.72 -6.45 17.10
N ALA A 159 -6.18 -5.35 16.57
CA ALA A 159 -6.37 -4.01 17.12
C ALA A 159 -7.76 -3.46 16.72
N ILE A 160 -8.74 -3.60 17.61
CA ILE A 160 -10.13 -3.17 17.34
C ILE A 160 -10.32 -1.65 17.43
N ARG A 161 -9.41 -0.93 18.09
CA ARG A 161 -9.59 0.51 18.36
C ARG A 161 -9.32 1.36 17.12
N ASP A 162 -8.37 0.92 16.30
CA ASP A 162 -7.84 1.71 15.19
C ASP A 162 -8.44 1.28 13.83
N ASP A 163 -9.19 0.16 13.78
CA ASP A 163 -9.90 -0.32 12.59
C ASP A 163 -11.43 -0.33 12.81
N PRO A 164 -12.19 0.60 12.22
CA PRO A 164 -13.65 0.65 12.32
C PRO A 164 -14.36 -0.62 11.86
N ARG A 165 -13.75 -1.40 10.96
CA ARG A 165 -14.33 -2.65 10.44
C ARG A 165 -14.26 -3.76 11.47
N GLU A 166 -13.18 -3.81 12.25
CA GLU A 166 -13.04 -4.76 13.36
C GLU A 166 -13.90 -4.35 14.54
N LEU A 167 -13.99 -3.05 14.83
CA LEU A 167 -14.84 -2.53 15.89
C LEU A 167 -16.32 -2.89 15.67
N ALA A 168 -16.80 -2.82 14.42
CA ALA A 168 -18.18 -3.16 14.08
C ALA A 168 -18.54 -4.64 14.36
N ASN A 169 -17.55 -5.53 14.43
CA ASN A 169 -17.73 -6.95 14.70
C ASN A 169 -17.65 -7.30 16.19
N VAL A 170 -17.33 -6.33 17.06
CA VAL A 170 -17.21 -6.53 18.51
C VAL A 170 -18.49 -6.04 19.21
N PRO A 171 -19.11 -6.85 20.09
CA PRO A 171 -20.23 -6.38 20.89
C PRO A 171 -19.87 -5.14 21.72
N GLN A 172 -20.79 -4.17 21.77
CA GLN A 172 -20.58 -2.90 22.48
C GLN A 172 -20.14 -3.11 23.94
N GLU A 173 -20.71 -4.10 24.63
CA GLU A 173 -20.36 -4.43 26.01
C GLU A 173 -18.89 -4.84 26.18
N VAL A 174 -18.35 -5.61 25.24
CA VAL A 174 -16.95 -6.04 25.23
C VAL A 174 -16.03 -4.84 25.05
N TYR A 175 -16.38 -3.93 24.13
CA TYR A 175 -15.64 -2.70 23.92
C TYR A 175 -15.62 -1.79 25.16
N GLU A 176 -16.76 -1.64 25.83
CA GLU A 176 -16.88 -0.87 27.06
C GLU A 176 -16.05 -1.47 28.20
N MET A 177 -16.07 -2.80 28.35
CA MET A 177 -15.24 -3.51 29.33
C MET A 177 -13.74 -3.33 29.06
N LEU A 178 -13.30 -3.43 27.81
CA LEU A 178 -11.90 -3.19 27.43
C LEU A 178 -11.48 -1.74 27.73
N THR A 179 -12.35 -0.77 27.45
CA THR A 179 -12.13 0.64 27.75
C THR A 179 -12.08 0.89 29.26
N ALA A 180 -13.01 0.32 30.02
CA ALA A 180 -13.07 0.44 31.48
C ALA A 180 -11.84 -0.18 32.14
N ARG A 181 -11.40 -1.34 31.66
CA ARG A 181 -10.17 -2.00 32.13
C ARG A 181 -8.95 -1.14 31.85
N THR A 182 -8.85 -0.57 30.64
CA THR A 182 -7.75 0.32 30.27
C THR A 182 -7.68 1.52 31.21
N LYS A 183 -8.82 2.16 31.49
CA LYS A 183 -8.94 3.24 32.49
C LYS A 183 -8.56 2.79 33.91
N ALA A 184 -8.97 1.59 34.33
CA ALA A 184 -8.60 1.03 35.63
C ALA A 184 -7.08 0.84 35.76
N ARG A 185 -6.41 0.29 34.73
CA ARG A 185 -4.95 0.17 34.71
C ARG A 185 -4.23 1.51 34.76
N ILE A 186 -4.71 2.52 34.02
CA ILE A 186 -4.16 3.89 34.06
C ILE A 186 -4.26 4.47 35.48
N ARG A 187 -5.38 4.21 36.18
CA ARG A 187 -5.60 4.61 37.58
C ARG A 187 -4.90 3.70 38.60
N ARG A 188 -4.15 2.69 38.15
CA ARG A 188 -3.51 1.64 38.99
C ARG A 188 -4.51 0.86 39.87
N ASP A 189 -5.77 0.82 39.48
CA ASP A 189 -6.78 -0.04 40.07
C ASP A 189 -6.70 -1.44 39.44
N TYR A 190 -5.74 -2.23 39.91
CA TYR A 190 -5.47 -3.56 39.38
C TYR A 190 -6.58 -4.56 39.71
N TRP A 191 -7.26 -4.41 40.85
CA TRP A 191 -8.32 -5.31 41.26
C TRP A 191 -9.53 -5.23 40.30
N SER A 192 -9.99 -4.01 39.98
CA SER A 192 -11.04 -3.83 38.99
C SER A 192 -10.59 -4.24 37.59
N ALA A 193 -9.34 -3.97 37.23
CA ALA A 193 -8.79 -4.35 35.92
C ALA A 193 -8.72 -5.88 35.73
N ASP A 194 -8.34 -6.62 36.77
CA ASP A 194 -8.26 -8.09 36.73
C ASP A 194 -9.65 -8.73 36.77
N THR A 195 -10.59 -8.14 37.52
CA THR A 195 -11.99 -8.56 37.49
C THR A 195 -12.58 -8.45 36.08
N LEU A 196 -12.37 -7.31 35.42
CA LEU A 196 -12.80 -7.09 34.03
C LEU A 196 -12.10 -8.04 33.05
N ARG A 197 -10.81 -8.36 33.27
CA ARG A 197 -10.09 -9.38 32.48
C ARG A 197 -10.81 -10.73 32.57
N SER A 198 -11.07 -11.20 33.77
CA SER A 198 -11.67 -12.52 33.97
C SER A 198 -13.07 -12.61 33.38
N THR A 199 -13.84 -11.51 33.39
CA THR A 199 -15.14 -11.44 32.71
C THR A 199 -14.99 -11.55 31.19
N LEU A 200 -14.04 -10.80 30.60
CA LEU A 200 -13.74 -10.87 29.17
C LEU A 200 -13.31 -12.30 28.75
N GLU A 201 -12.43 -12.93 29.51
CA GLU A 201 -11.96 -14.30 29.26
C GLU A 201 -13.11 -15.32 29.31
N LYS A 202 -14.04 -15.19 30.27
CA LYS A 202 -15.24 -16.04 30.36
C LYS A 202 -16.16 -15.88 29.15
N SER A 203 -16.23 -14.68 28.58
CA SER A 203 -16.98 -14.41 27.35
C SER A 203 -16.25 -14.80 26.06
N GLY A 204 -15.06 -15.44 26.17
CA GLY A 204 -14.29 -15.91 25.02
C GLY A 204 -13.34 -14.86 24.41
N TYR A 205 -13.25 -13.66 24.99
CA TYR A 205 -12.38 -12.59 24.53
C TYR A 205 -11.06 -12.60 25.30
N LYS A 206 -9.97 -12.93 24.59
CA LYS A 206 -8.59 -12.80 25.09
C LYS A 206 -7.95 -11.56 24.48
N TYR A 207 -7.17 -10.83 25.26
CA TYR A 207 -6.52 -9.58 24.86
C TYR A 207 -5.07 -9.54 25.37
#